data_AF-R6HI17-F1
#
_entry.id   AF-R6HI17-F1
#
_cell.length_a   1.000
_cell.length_b   1.000
_cell.length_c   1.000
_cell.angle_alpha   90.00
_cell.angle_beta   90.00
_cell.angle_gamma   90.00
#
_symmetry.space_group_name_H-M   'P 1'
#
loop_
_entity.id
_entity.type
_entity.pdbx_description
1 polymer ?
#
loop_
_entity_poly.entity_id
_entity_poly.type
_entity_poly.pdbx_seq_one_letter_code
_entity_poly.pdbx_strand_id
1 'polypeptide(L)' 'MRAPIDGYRWALFFAVRMLNAEVKPDGTLTGTPVASRPGSPATLTANAMHMLESGTNTSKPAAGDVIEVELR' A
#
# COMPACT_ATOMS: atom_id res chain seq x y z
N MET A 1 25.64 30.04 -5.61
CA MET A 1 24.64 29.29 -4.83
C MET A 1 23.28 29.57 -5.47
N ARG A 2 22.71 28.62 -6.22
CA ARG A 2 21.45 28.81 -6.98
C ARG A 2 20.34 28.13 -6.20
N ALA A 3 19.24 28.84 -5.95
CA ALA A 3 18.05 28.26 -5.31
C ALA A 3 17.50 27.09 -6.16
N PRO A 4 16.95 26.03 -5.55
CA PRO A 4 16.33 24.96 -6.33
C PRO A 4 15.08 25.50 -7.02
N ILE A 5 14.88 25.07 -8.27
CA ILE A 5 13.69 25.36 -9.06
C ILE A 5 12.55 24.50 -8.50
N ASP A 6 11.57 25.12 -7.85
CA ASP A 6 10.27 24.51 -7.55
C ASP A 6 9.62 24.04 -8.87
N GLY A 7 9.42 22.74 -9.04
CA GLY A 7 8.66 22.24 -10.19
C GLY A 7 8.73 20.74 -10.44
N TYR A 8 9.80 20.07 -10.06
CA TYR A 8 9.86 18.61 -10.09
C TYR A 8 9.84 18.09 -8.66
N ARG A 9 8.63 17.77 -8.17
CA ARG A 9 8.52 16.75 -7.13
C ARG A 9 9.24 15.53 -7.71
N TRP A 10 10.33 15.14 -7.08
CA TRP A 10 10.99 13.83 -7.18
C TRP A 10 9.98 12.77 -7.67
N ALA A 11 10.38 11.91 -8.61
CA ALA A 11 9.50 10.86 -9.12
C ALA A 11 8.82 10.14 -7.95
N LEU A 12 7.50 10.27 -7.85
CA LEU A 12 6.71 9.55 -6.87
C LEU A 12 6.83 8.08 -7.23
N PHE A 13 7.63 7.34 -6.46
CA PHE A 13 7.70 5.90 -6.60
C PHE A 13 6.54 5.29 -5.82
N PHE A 14 5.93 4.25 -6.36
CA PHE A 14 4.87 3.52 -5.67
C PHE A 14 5.30 2.07 -5.44
N ALA A 15 4.96 1.54 -4.28
CA ALA A 15 5.08 0.14 -3.94
C ALA A 15 3.69 -0.50 -3.86
N VAL A 16 3.56 -1.72 -4.37
CA VAL A 16 2.36 -2.53 -4.14
C VAL A 16 2.53 -3.34 -2.86
N ARG A 17 1.48 -3.42 -2.04
CA ARG A 17 1.37 -4.37 -0.94
C ARG A 17 0.18 -5.27 -1.16
N MET A 18 0.39 -6.55 -0.91
CA MET A 18 -0.65 -7.58 -1.05
C MET A 18 -1.31 -7.77 0.32
N LEU A 19 -2.63 -7.89 0.34
CA LEU A 19 -3.43 -8.06 1.54
C LEU A 19 -4.37 -9.25 1.39
N ASN A 20 -4.74 -9.82 2.53
CA ASN A 20 -5.93 -10.66 2.65
C ASN A 20 -7.04 -9.79 3.27
N ALA A 21 -8.05 -9.48 2.49
CA ALA A 21 -9.28 -8.82 2.92
C ALA A 21 -10.29 -9.88 3.37
N GLU A 22 -10.85 -9.68 4.56
CA GLU A 22 -11.87 -10.55 5.15
C GLU A 22 -13.08 -9.71 5.58
N VAL A 23 -14.28 -10.26 5.40
CA VAL A 23 -15.53 -9.64 5.86
C VAL A 23 -15.71 -9.92 7.35
N LYS A 24 -16.01 -8.88 8.12
CA LYS A 24 -16.34 -8.94 9.54
C LYS A 24 -17.85 -9.13 9.76
N PRO A 25 -18.28 -9.54 10.97
CA PRO A 25 -19.70 -9.70 11.31
C PRO A 25 -20.54 -8.43 11.15
N ASP A 26 -19.91 -7.25 11.25
CA ASP A 26 -20.55 -5.94 11.06
C ASP A 26 -20.66 -5.52 9.59
N GLY A 27 -20.25 -6.39 8.65
CA GLY A 27 -20.26 -6.12 7.22
C GLY A 27 -19.07 -5.30 6.72
N THR A 28 -18.14 -4.91 7.58
CA THR A 28 -16.92 -4.19 7.16
C THR A 28 -15.86 -5.15 6.61
N LEU A 29 -14.94 -4.63 5.80
CA LEU A 29 -13.75 -5.36 5.36
C LEU A 29 -12.55 -4.99 6.25
N THR A 30 -11.72 -5.97 6.58
CA THR A 30 -10.43 -5.74 7.22
C THR A 30 -9.33 -6.39 6.41
N GLY A 31 -8.29 -5.61 6.07
CA GLY A 31 -7.12 -6.07 5.33
C GLY A 31 -5.97 -6.42 6.27
N THR A 32 -5.43 -7.64 6.13
CA THR A 32 -4.18 -8.05 6.78
C THR A 32 -3.06 -8.07 5.74
N PRO A 33 -1.95 -7.31 5.94
CA PRO A 33 -0.82 -7.35 5.01
C PRO A 33 -0.19 -8.75 4.95
N VAL A 34 0.09 -9.24 3.74
CA VAL A 34 0.89 -10.44 3.55
C VAL A 34 2.35 -10.09 3.80
N ALA A 35 2.99 -10.78 4.74
CA ALA A 35 4.37 -10.53 5.18
C ALA A 35 5.43 -11.02 4.17
N SER A 36 5.39 -10.51 2.94
CA SER A 36 6.36 -10.82 1.88
C SER A 36 6.41 -9.71 0.82
N ARG A 37 7.27 -9.88 -0.18
CA ARG A 37 7.33 -8.99 -1.35
C ARG A 37 6.27 -9.35 -2.39
N PRO A 38 5.77 -8.37 -3.17
CA PRO A 38 4.94 -8.63 -4.33
C PRO A 38 5.60 -9.64 -5.29
N GLY A 39 4.79 -10.55 -5.84
CA GLY A 39 5.24 -11.60 -6.76
C GLY A 39 5.96 -12.78 -6.09
N SER A 40 5.99 -12.84 -4.76
CA SER A 40 6.48 -14.03 -4.04
C SER A 40 5.42 -15.14 -3.99
N PRO A 41 5.80 -16.41 -3.78
CA PRO A 41 4.84 -17.50 -3.60
C PRO A 41 3.81 -17.23 -2.49
N ALA A 42 4.25 -16.61 -1.39
CA ALA A 42 3.37 -16.24 -0.27
C ALA A 42 2.26 -15.24 -0.65
N THR A 43 2.45 -14.48 -1.73
CA THR A 43 1.47 -13.50 -2.21
C THR A 43 0.52 -14.03 -3.28
N LEU A 44 0.67 -15.28 -3.72
CA LEU A 44 -0.16 -15.85 -4.80
C LEU A 44 -1.64 -15.93 -4.43
N THR A 45 -1.93 -16.17 -3.16
CA THR A 45 -3.28 -16.33 -2.61
C THR A 45 -3.86 -15.03 -2.05
N ALA A 46 -3.12 -13.91 -2.11
CA ALA A 46 -3.65 -12.63 -1.68
C ALA A 46 -4.81 -12.20 -2.59
N ASN A 47 -5.87 -11.65 -1.98
CA ASN A 47 -7.12 -11.27 -2.64
C ASN A 47 -7.30 -9.74 -2.78
N ALA A 48 -6.34 -8.95 -2.28
CA ALA A 48 -6.38 -7.50 -2.39
C ALA A 48 -4.98 -6.90 -2.55
N MET A 49 -4.92 -5.72 -3.15
CA MET A 49 -3.70 -4.97 -3.41
C MET A 49 -3.89 -3.51 -2.97
N HIS A 50 -2.87 -2.96 -2.32
CA HIS A 50 -2.82 -1.55 -1.95
C HIS A 50 -1.59 -0.90 -2.56
N MET A 51 -1.78 0.24 -3.22
CA MET A 51 -0.69 1.04 -3.78
C MET A 51 -0.27 2.10 -2.76
N LEU A 52 1.03 2.15 -2.45
CA LEU A 52 1.60 3.04 -1.45
C LEU A 52 2.68 3.91 -2.06
N GLU A 53 2.68 5.20 -1.72
CA GLU A 53 3.83 6.05 -1.97
C GLU A 53 5.08 5.49 -1.27
N SER A 54 6.17 5.40 -2.02
CA SER A 54 7.44 4.84 -1.61
C SER A 54 8.52 5.91 -1.71
N GLY A 55 9.26 6.11 -0.63
CA GLY A 55 10.34 7.08 -0.59
C GLY A 55 10.74 7.45 0.83
N THR A 56 11.79 8.23 0.95
CA THR A 56 12.19 8.81 2.22
C THR A 56 11.09 9.77 2.68
N ASN A 57 10.62 9.62 3.93
CA ASN A 57 9.55 10.42 4.55
C ASN A 57 8.13 10.16 4.05
N THR A 58 7.85 9.08 3.29
CA THR A 58 6.45 8.72 2.97
C THR A 58 5.76 8.11 4.20
N SER A 59 4.55 8.58 4.50
CA SER A 59 3.73 8.01 5.57
C SER A 59 3.22 6.63 5.15
N LYS A 60 3.28 5.67 6.08
CA LYS A 60 2.68 4.35 5.89
C LYS A 60 1.37 4.28 6.66
N PRO A 61 0.34 3.60 6.14
CA PRO A 61 -0.89 3.34 6.88
C PRO A 61 -0.60 2.62 8.20
N ALA A 62 -1.29 3.04 9.24
CA ALA A 62 -1.35 2.38 10.53
C ALA A 62 -2.53 1.40 10.59
N ALA A 63 -2.49 0.48 11.55
CA ALA A 63 -3.64 -0.38 11.82
C ALA A 63 -4.84 0.48 12.27
N GLY A 64 -5.99 0.30 11.62
CA GLY A 64 -7.19 1.09 11.86
C GLY A 64 -7.41 2.20 10.84
N ASP A 65 -6.41 2.55 10.03
CA ASP A 65 -6.60 3.47 8.91
C ASP A 65 -7.50 2.85 7.85
N VAL A 66 -8.37 3.67 7.26
CA VAL A 66 -9.15 3.31 6.08
C VAL A 66 -8.30 3.56 4.84
N ILE A 67 -8.07 2.52 4.04
CA ILE A 67 -7.27 2.57 2.82
C ILE A 67 -8.08 2.13 1.61
N GLU A 68 -7.71 2.64 0.44
CA GLU A 68 -8.22 2.14 -0.84
C GLU A 68 -7.47 0.88 -1.25
N VAL A 69 -8.19 -0.15 -1.68
CA VAL A 69 -7.62 -1.40 -2.15
C VAL A 69 -8.29 -1.84 -3.45
N GLU A 70 -7.51 -2.46 -4.32
CA GLU A 70 -8.02 -3.19 -5.49
C GLU A 70 -8.25 -4.65 -5.05
N LEU A 71 -9.47 -5.15 -5.21
CA LEU A 71 -9.80 -6.56 -4.96
C LEU A 71 -9.47 -7.42 -6.18
N ARG A 72 -9.17 -8.70 -5.97
CA ARG A 72 -8.82 -9.68 -7.00
C ARG A 72 -9.83 -10.81 -7.11
#